data_AF-A0A4Q3YJD9-F1
#
_entry.id   AF-A0A4Q3YJD9-F1
#
_cell.length_a   1.000
_cell.length_b   1.000
_cell.length_c   1.000
_cell.angle_alpha   90.00
_cell.angle_beta   90.00
_cell.angle_gamma   90.00
#
_symmetry.space_group_name_H-M   'P 1'
#
loop_
_entity.id
_entity.type
_entity.pdbx_description
1 polymer ?
#
loop_
_entity_poly.entity_id
_entity_poly.type
_entity_poly.pdbx_seq_one_letter_code
_entity_poly.pdbx_strand_id
1 'polypeptide(L)'
;MSKMLVTRSLKALCPVSINNKVTMPVRIIYASQARSDLRQSDIDEVVRLSVIKNGERGITGVLAFDGNQIVQILEGPQEAIENLYGRIQVDCRHQGVVTLANHEIDRPHFPDWTMVKRSIVDVLLLVNDLNLGSRGKENKELGTASTLDCCPPDTATDVLQGQRPTSIATFPPVERPT
;
A
#
# COMPACT_ATOMS: atom_id res chain seq x y z
N MET A 1 -36.87 14.69 57.64
CA MET A 1 -37.05 15.53 56.43
C MET A 1 -35.97 15.18 55.41
N SER A 2 -36.40 14.90 54.19
CA SER A 2 -35.66 14.87 52.91
C SER A 2 -34.37 14.06 52.77
N LYS A 3 -34.45 12.93 52.06
CA LYS A 3 -33.42 12.54 51.10
C LYS A 3 -34.04 12.36 49.72
N MET A 4 -33.45 13.10 48.79
CA MET A 4 -33.87 13.44 47.45
C MET A 4 -33.54 12.25 46.52
N LEU A 5 -34.54 11.61 45.92
CA LEU A 5 -34.32 10.66 44.82
C LEU A 5 -34.03 11.46 43.55
N VAL A 6 -32.77 11.45 43.11
CA VAL A 6 -32.40 11.95 41.79
C VAL A 6 -32.63 10.81 40.79
N THR A 7 -33.77 10.83 40.10
CA THR A 7 -34.06 9.97 38.96
C THR A 7 -33.26 10.46 37.75
N ARG A 8 -32.05 9.95 37.56
CA ARG A 8 -31.30 10.17 36.31
C ARG A 8 -31.92 9.30 35.21
N SER A 9 -32.65 9.98 34.33
CA SER A 9 -33.13 9.52 33.04
C SER A 9 -32.04 8.73 32.28
N LEU A 10 -32.29 7.44 32.06
CA LEU A 10 -31.52 6.60 31.14
C LEU A 10 -31.81 7.10 29.72
N LYS A 11 -30.90 7.92 29.18
CA LYS A 11 -30.86 8.20 27.73
C LYS A 11 -30.72 6.86 27.02
N ALA A 12 -31.73 6.51 26.23
CA ALA A 12 -31.62 5.47 25.22
C ALA A 12 -30.46 5.84 24.29
N LEU A 13 -29.32 5.16 24.45
CA LEU A 13 -28.28 5.16 23.43
C LEU A 13 -28.84 4.39 22.25
N CYS A 14 -29.02 5.10 21.13
CA CYS A 14 -29.35 4.48 19.85
C CYS A 14 -28.36 3.34 19.58
N PRO A 15 -28.81 2.17 19.10
CA PRO A 15 -27.88 1.15 18.65
C PRO A 15 -27.06 1.75 17.50
N VAL A 16 -25.76 1.93 17.73
CA VAL A 16 -24.79 2.14 16.66
C VAL A 16 -24.94 0.94 15.73
N SER A 17 -25.51 1.17 14.55
CA SER A 17 -25.44 0.18 13.47
C SER A 17 -23.97 0.04 13.12
N ILE A 18 -23.32 -0.95 13.69
CA ILE A 18 -22.06 -1.46 13.17
C ILE A 18 -22.45 -2.13 11.86
N ASN A 19 -22.52 -1.34 10.79
CA ASN A 19 -22.58 -1.86 9.43
C ASN A 19 -21.26 -2.61 9.22
N ASN A 20 -21.26 -3.88 9.60
CA ASN A 20 -20.19 -4.82 9.30
C ASN A 20 -20.28 -5.14 7.81
N LYS A 21 -20.00 -4.13 6.98
CA LYS A 21 -19.87 -4.27 5.54
C LYS A 21 -18.65 -5.16 5.37
N VAL A 22 -18.86 -6.43 5.00
CA VAL A 22 -17.78 -7.32 4.61
C VAL A 22 -17.16 -6.68 3.36
N THR A 23 -16.08 -5.93 3.54
CA THR A 23 -15.36 -5.32 2.43
C THR A 23 -14.40 -6.35 1.88
N MET A 24 -14.71 -6.87 0.70
CA MET A 24 -13.82 -7.71 -0.05
C MET A 24 -12.54 -6.91 -0.35
N PRO A 25 -11.34 -7.47 -0.12
CA PRO A 25 -10.11 -6.82 -0.53
C PRO A 25 -10.09 -6.65 -2.05
N VAL A 26 -9.33 -5.67 -2.52
CA VAL A 26 -9.15 -5.40 -3.95
C VAL A 26 -7.70 -5.63 -4.35
N ARG A 27 -7.50 -5.92 -5.63
CA ARG A 27 -6.20 -5.99 -6.27
C ARG A 27 -6.11 -4.95 -7.37
N ILE A 28 -5.01 -4.20 -7.38
CA ILE A 28 -4.58 -3.39 -8.52
C ILE A 28 -3.26 -3.93 -9.04
N ILE A 29 -3.19 -4.15 -10.36
CA ILE A 29 -1.95 -4.44 -11.08
C ILE A 29 -1.73 -3.27 -12.04
N TYR A 30 -0.55 -2.66 -12.00
CA TYR A 30 -0.20 -1.59 -12.93
C TYR A 30 1.21 -1.74 -13.46
N ALA A 31 1.46 -1.11 -14.61
CA ALA A 31 2.78 -0.91 -15.18
C ALA A 31 3.02 0.57 -15.46
N SER A 32 4.27 1.01 -15.39
CA SER A 32 4.66 2.38 -15.76
C SER A 32 6.12 2.44 -16.20
N GLN A 33 6.48 3.54 -16.87
CA GLN A 33 7.86 3.80 -17.26
C GLN A 33 8.57 4.60 -16.18
N ALA A 34 9.68 4.08 -15.67
CA ALA A 34 10.54 4.82 -14.76
C ALA A 34 11.19 6.01 -15.48
N ARG A 35 11.44 7.09 -14.75
CA ARG A 35 12.29 8.15 -15.29
C ARG A 35 13.74 7.69 -15.41
N SER A 36 14.46 8.31 -16.34
CA SER A 36 15.87 7.99 -16.62
C SER A 36 16.82 8.20 -15.44
N ASP A 37 16.44 9.01 -14.46
CA ASP A 37 17.24 9.29 -13.26
C ASP A 37 16.93 8.36 -12.08
N LEU A 38 15.90 7.51 -12.19
CA LEU A 38 15.53 6.57 -11.13
C LEU A 38 16.53 5.42 -11.04
N ARG A 39 17.20 5.31 -9.89
CA ARG A 39 18.23 4.30 -9.64
C ARG A 39 17.67 3.12 -8.88
N GLN A 40 18.43 2.03 -8.92
CA GLN A 40 18.08 0.83 -8.17
C GLN A 40 17.99 1.08 -6.65
N SER A 41 18.86 1.96 -6.12
CA SER A 41 18.85 2.38 -4.71
C SER A 41 17.56 3.09 -4.30
N ASP A 42 16.99 3.89 -5.21
CA ASP A 42 15.78 4.65 -4.94
C ASP A 42 14.58 3.71 -4.83
N ILE A 43 14.56 2.67 -5.66
CA ILE A 43 13.57 1.58 -5.57
C ILE A 43 13.72 0.76 -4.28
N ASP A 44 14.95 0.48 -3.85
CA ASP A 44 15.17 -0.24 -2.60
C ASP A 44 14.68 0.58 -1.39
N GLU A 45 14.83 1.91 -1.44
CA GLU A 45 14.24 2.81 -0.46
C GLU A 45 12.70 2.86 -0.55
N VAL A 46 12.12 2.88 -1.75
CA VAL A 46 10.66 2.77 -1.94
C VAL A 46 10.14 1.51 -1.26
N VAL A 47 10.75 0.36 -1.53
CA VAL A 47 10.34 -0.93 -0.97
C VAL A 47 10.45 -0.91 0.54
N ARG A 48 11.56 -0.40 1.10
CA ARG A 48 11.75 -0.28 2.55
C ARG A 48 10.64 0.55 3.21
N LEU A 49 10.32 1.70 2.64
CA LEU A 49 9.26 2.58 3.16
C LEU A 49 7.86 1.97 2.96
N SER A 50 7.63 1.29 1.84
CA SER A 50 6.39 0.58 1.56
C SER A 50 6.14 -0.53 2.57
N VAL A 51 7.16 -1.31 2.97
CA VAL A 51 6.99 -2.37 3.99
C VAL A 51 6.42 -1.80 5.30
N ILE A 52 6.84 -0.60 5.71
CA ILE A 52 6.34 0.02 6.95
C ILE A 52 4.93 0.58 6.71
N LYS A 53 4.79 1.47 5.73
CA LYS A 53 3.54 2.22 5.48
C LYS A 53 2.39 1.34 5.01
N ASN A 54 2.67 0.34 4.18
CA ASN A 54 1.64 -0.58 3.70
C ASN A 54 1.22 -1.54 4.81
N GLY A 55 2.13 -1.91 5.72
CA GLY A 55 1.86 -2.80 6.84
C GLY A 55 0.84 -2.20 7.81
N GLU A 56 0.99 -0.91 8.11
CA GLU A 56 0.04 -0.14 8.92
C GLU A 56 -1.36 -0.05 8.29
N ARG A 57 -1.46 -0.26 6.97
CA ARG A 57 -2.70 -0.12 6.19
C ARG A 57 -3.30 -1.46 5.74
N GLY A 58 -2.67 -2.58 6.11
CA GLY A 58 -3.07 -3.91 5.65
C GLY A 58 -2.93 -4.09 4.14
N ILE A 59 -1.98 -3.38 3.50
CA ILE A 59 -1.68 -3.50 2.08
C ILE A 59 -0.51 -4.48 1.92
N THR A 60 -0.65 -5.42 0.99
CA THR A 60 0.37 -6.39 0.60
C THR A 60 0.68 -6.26 -0.89
N GLY A 61 1.77 -6.85 -1.35
CA GLY A 61 2.09 -6.80 -2.77
C GLY A 61 3.54 -7.07 -3.17
N VAL A 62 3.78 -6.87 -4.46
CA VAL A 62 5.07 -7.09 -5.11
C VAL A 62 5.39 -5.95 -6.04
N LEU A 63 6.65 -5.50 -6.04
CA LEU A 63 7.18 -4.50 -6.97
C LEU A 63 8.33 -5.10 -7.79
N ALA A 64 8.30 -4.89 -9.10
CA ALA A 64 9.40 -5.19 -10.01
C ALA A 64 9.88 -3.91 -10.69
N PHE A 65 11.19 -3.84 -10.89
CA PHE A 65 11.88 -2.78 -11.59
C PHE A 65 13.09 -3.35 -12.33
N ASP A 66 13.29 -2.97 -13.59
CA ASP A 66 14.40 -3.45 -14.43
C ASP A 66 15.37 -2.33 -14.88
N GLY A 67 15.17 -1.10 -14.40
CA GLY A 67 15.91 0.08 -14.85
C GLY A 67 15.10 1.04 -15.72
N ASN A 68 14.05 0.56 -16.39
CA ASN A 68 13.23 1.38 -17.30
C ASN A 68 11.72 1.19 -17.06
N GLN A 69 11.29 0.02 -16.62
CA GLN A 69 9.89 -0.32 -16.38
C GLN A 69 9.65 -0.66 -14.92
N ILE A 70 8.48 -0.27 -14.42
CA ILE A 70 7.98 -0.64 -13.11
C ILE A 70 6.70 -1.45 -13.31
N VAL A 71 6.59 -2.58 -12.64
CA VAL A 71 5.35 -3.36 -12.55
C VAL A 71 5.07 -3.64 -11.09
N GLN A 72 3.86 -3.34 -10.63
CA GLN A 72 3.51 -3.55 -9.23
C GLN A 72 2.12 -4.15 -9.08
N ILE A 73 2.00 -5.07 -8.13
CA ILE A 73 0.76 -5.68 -7.68
C ILE A 73 0.51 -5.17 -6.25
N LEU A 74 -0.69 -4.64 -6.00
CA LEU A 74 -1.14 -4.14 -4.71
C LEU A 74 -2.43 -4.86 -4.31
N GLU A 75 -2.51 -5.36 -3.08
CA GLU A 75 -3.67 -6.04 -2.54
C GLU A 75 -4.02 -5.50 -1.15
N GLY A 76 -5.29 -5.34 -0.83
CA GLY A 76 -5.69 -4.86 0.50
C GLY A 76 -7.10 -4.27 0.55
N PRO A 77 -7.45 -3.59 1.66
CA PRO A 77 -8.74 -2.90 1.78
C PRO A 77 -8.93 -1.87 0.66
N GLN A 78 -10.14 -1.81 0.09
CA GLN A 78 -10.45 -0.94 -1.06
C GLN A 78 -10.01 0.52 -0.85
N GLU A 79 -10.41 1.13 0.26
CA GLU A 79 -10.07 2.53 0.57
C GLU A 79 -8.55 2.73 0.71
N ALA A 80 -7.84 1.78 1.30
CA ALA A 80 -6.40 1.86 1.47
C ALA A 80 -5.67 1.78 0.13
N ILE A 81 -6.13 0.89 -0.77
CA ILE A 81 -5.59 0.70 -2.11
C ILE A 81 -5.89 1.91 -3.01
N GLU A 82 -7.12 2.42 -3.02
CA GLU A 82 -7.51 3.59 -3.81
C GLU A 82 -6.68 4.82 -3.42
N ASN A 83 -6.52 5.06 -2.11
CA ASN A 83 -5.71 6.17 -1.60
C ASN A 83 -4.22 6.03 -1.94
N LEU A 84 -3.65 4.81 -1.84
CA LEU A 84 -2.26 4.57 -2.20
C LEU A 84 -2.08 4.71 -3.72
N TYR A 85 -2.96 4.13 -4.52
CA TYR A 85 -2.86 4.13 -5.97
C TYR A 85 -3.00 5.54 -6.54
N GLY A 86 -3.92 6.36 -6.00
CA GLY A 86 -4.02 7.76 -6.41
C GLY A 86 -2.73 8.57 -6.20
N ARG A 87 -1.96 8.27 -5.14
CA ARG A 87 -0.64 8.88 -4.92
C ARG A 87 0.41 8.36 -5.90
N ILE A 88 0.37 7.06 -6.19
CA ILE A 88 1.27 6.43 -7.16
C ILE A 88 1.05 7.04 -8.54
N GLN A 89 -0.20 7.24 -8.98
CA GLN A 89 -0.51 7.78 -10.30
C GLN A 89 0.12 9.14 -10.61
N VAL A 90 0.43 9.93 -9.58
CA VAL A 90 1.05 11.27 -9.69
C VAL A 90 2.50 11.31 -9.21
N ASP A 91 3.11 10.15 -8.96
CA ASP A 91 4.48 10.06 -8.45
C ASP A 91 5.49 10.45 -9.54
N CYS A 92 6.35 11.43 -9.24
CA CYS A 92 7.28 12.00 -10.22
C CYS A 92 8.41 11.05 -10.64
N ARG A 93 8.58 9.91 -9.96
CA ARG A 93 9.62 8.90 -10.28
C ARG A 93 9.27 8.07 -11.52
N HIS A 94 8.03 8.13 -11.99
CA HIS A 94 7.59 7.40 -13.16
C HIS A 94 6.56 8.18 -13.98
N GLN A 95 6.22 7.66 -15.16
CA GLN A 95 5.24 8.23 -16.06
C GLN A 95 4.50 7.13 -16.83
N GLY A 96 3.38 7.50 -17.47
CA GLY A 96 2.62 6.56 -18.29
C GLY A 96 2.08 5.38 -17.50
N VAL A 97 1.48 5.65 -16.34
CA VAL A 97 0.86 4.62 -15.50
C VAL A 97 -0.33 3.99 -16.21
N VAL A 98 -0.27 2.68 -16.44
CA VAL A 98 -1.33 1.87 -17.06
C VAL A 98 -1.84 0.84 -16.06
N THR A 99 -3.12 0.92 -15.72
CA THR A 99 -3.80 -0.10 -14.92
C THR A 99 -4.02 -1.35 -15.78
N LEU A 100 -3.38 -2.46 -15.43
CA LEU A 100 -3.55 -3.75 -16.11
C LEU A 100 -4.75 -4.53 -15.55
N ALA A 101 -5.01 -4.41 -14.25
CA ALA A 101 -6.15 -5.01 -13.59
C ALA A 101 -6.58 -4.20 -12.36
N ASN A 102 -7.89 -4.12 -12.11
CA ASN A 102 -8.47 -3.59 -10.88
C ASN A 102 -9.75 -4.36 -10.55
N HIS A 103 -9.72 -5.26 -9.57
CA HIS A 103 -10.87 -6.10 -9.22
C HIS A 103 -10.86 -6.54 -7.75
N GLU A 104 -12.04 -6.91 -7.24
CA GLU A 104 -12.20 -7.53 -5.92
C GLU A 104 -11.61 -8.95 -5.93
N ILE A 105 -10.99 -9.35 -4.81
CA ILE A 105 -10.38 -10.67 -4.62
C ILE A 105 -10.94 -11.32 -3.35
N ASP A 106 -11.11 -12.65 -3.38
CA ASP A 106 -11.62 -13.39 -2.21
C ASP A 106 -10.61 -13.45 -1.06
N ARG A 107 -9.32 -13.51 -1.41
CA ARG A 107 -8.21 -13.52 -0.46
C ARG A 107 -6.93 -12.94 -1.08
N PRO A 108 -6.12 -12.21 -0.31
CA PRO A 108 -4.79 -11.80 -0.75
C PRO A 108 -3.96 -13.02 -1.13
N HIS A 109 -3.22 -12.91 -2.24
CA HIS A 109 -2.25 -13.92 -2.65
C HIS A 109 -0.92 -13.77 -1.92
N PHE A 110 -0.68 -12.61 -1.31
CA PHE A 110 0.52 -12.31 -0.52
C PHE A 110 0.17 -12.04 0.95
N PRO A 111 -0.40 -13.01 1.70
CA PRO A 111 -0.87 -12.75 3.08
C PRO A 111 0.25 -12.41 4.06
N ASP A 112 1.46 -12.92 3.84
CA ASP A 112 2.59 -12.76 4.77
C ASP A 112 3.56 -11.63 4.40
N TRP A 113 3.37 -10.98 3.25
CA TRP A 113 4.34 -10.06 2.66
C TRP A 113 3.75 -8.67 2.38
N THR A 114 4.18 -7.71 3.17
CA THR A 114 3.74 -6.32 3.02
C THR A 114 4.17 -5.67 1.70
N MET A 115 5.43 -5.86 1.29
CA MET A 115 5.94 -5.48 -0.03
C MET A 115 7.24 -6.20 -0.29
N VAL A 116 7.37 -6.87 -1.44
CA VAL A 116 8.61 -7.57 -1.82
C VAL A 116 9.06 -7.13 -3.21
N LYS A 117 10.37 -6.94 -3.37
CA LYS A 117 10.97 -6.71 -4.67
C LYS A 117 11.23 -8.03 -5.40
N ARG A 118 10.84 -8.13 -6.67
CA ARG A 118 11.07 -9.31 -7.54
C ARG A 118 11.60 -8.89 -8.91
N SER A 119 12.10 -9.86 -9.68
CA SER A 119 12.46 -9.61 -11.07
C SER A 119 11.19 -9.37 -11.91
N ILE A 120 11.32 -8.62 -13.00
CA ILE A 120 10.16 -8.33 -13.86
C ILE A 120 9.58 -9.60 -14.50
N VAL A 121 10.43 -10.58 -14.81
CA VAL A 121 10.01 -11.88 -15.34
C VAL A 121 9.14 -12.62 -14.32
N ASP A 122 9.57 -12.68 -13.06
CA ASP A 122 8.79 -13.33 -12.00
C ASP A 122 7.42 -12.67 -11.83
N VAL A 123 7.37 -11.33 -11.83
CA VAL A 123 6.11 -10.59 -11.66
C VAL A 123 5.19 -10.78 -12.86
N LEU A 124 5.70 -10.76 -14.08
CA LEU A 124 4.88 -10.97 -15.27
C LEU A 124 4.26 -12.37 -15.30
N LEU A 125 5.01 -13.39 -14.87
CA LEU A 125 4.46 -14.74 -14.70
C LEU A 125 3.33 -14.75 -13.66
N LEU A 126 3.50 -14.07 -12.53
CA LEU A 126 2.45 -13.91 -11.53
C LEU A 126 1.22 -13.18 -12.09
N VAL A 127 1.39 -12.11 -12.87
CA VAL A 127 0.26 -11.34 -13.43
C VAL A 127 -0.64 -12.22 -14.29
N ASN A 128 -0.07 -13.13 -15.09
CA ASN A 128 -0.87 -14.07 -15.89
C ASN A 128 -1.72 -14.96 -15.00
N ASP A 129 -1.15 -15.55 -13.95
CA ASP A 129 -1.86 -16.40 -13.00
C ASP A 129 -2.96 -15.63 -12.25
N LEU A 130 -2.70 -14.37 -11.91
CA LEU A 130 -3.62 -13.49 -11.19
C LEU A 130 -4.79 -13.01 -12.06
N ASN A 131 -4.60 -12.91 -13.38
CA ASN A 131 -5.65 -12.53 -14.33
C ASN A 131 -6.57 -13.69 -14.72
N LEU A 132 -6.12 -14.94 -14.59
CA LEU A 132 -6.91 -16.13 -14.94
C LEU A 132 -8.10 -16.38 -13.97
N GLY A 133 -8.10 -15.75 -12.79
CA GLY A 133 -9.17 -15.89 -11.79
C GLY A 133 -10.35 -14.93 -11.93
N SER A 134 -10.23 -13.87 -12.74
CA SER A 134 -11.20 -12.77 -12.79
C SER A 134 -12.33 -13.06 -13.79
N ARG A 135 -13.26 -13.97 -13.47
CA ARG A 135 -14.46 -14.20 -14.28
C ARG A 135 -15.48 -13.06 -14.08
N GLY A 136 -15.27 -11.98 -14.84
CA GLY A 136 -16.30 -11.10 -15.39
C GLY A 136 -16.88 -10.02 -14.49
N LYS A 137 -16.37 -8.78 -14.58
CA LYS A 137 -17.15 -7.54 -14.67
C LYS A 137 -16.38 -6.50 -15.49
N GLU A 138 -17.08 -5.85 -16.42
CA GLU A 138 -16.55 -4.88 -17.39
C GLU A 138 -15.82 -3.70 -16.72
N ASN A 139 -14.71 -3.30 -17.34
CA ASN A 139 -13.87 -2.19 -16.91
C ASN A 139 -14.58 -0.85 -17.16
N LYS A 140 -14.73 -0.04 -16.10
CA LYS A 140 -15.01 1.38 -16.23
C LYS A 140 -13.69 2.10 -16.53
N GLU A 141 -13.56 2.65 -17.73
CA GLU A 141 -12.44 3.49 -18.13
C GLU A 141 -12.29 4.65 -17.14
N LEU A 142 -11.19 4.65 -16.39
CA LEU A 142 -10.79 5.77 -15.54
C LEU A 142 -9.77 6.59 -16.31
N GLY A 143 -10.17 7.84 -16.60
CA GLY A 143 -9.58 8.73 -17.58
C GLY A 143 -8.11 9.07 -17.37
N THR A 144 -7.48 9.43 -18.47
CA THR A 144 -6.13 9.98 -18.57
C THR A 144 -6.06 11.31 -17.82
N ALA A 145 -5.29 11.36 -16.73
CA ALA A 145 -4.96 12.64 -16.07
C ALA A 145 -3.78 13.29 -16.80
N SER A 146 -4.09 14.39 -17.49
CA SER A 146 -3.14 15.27 -18.16
C SER A 146 -2.32 16.10 -17.17
N THR A 147 -1.04 16.29 -17.51
CA THR A 147 -0.08 17.33 -17.08
C THR A 147 -0.44 18.10 -15.81
N LEU A 148 0.14 17.68 -14.68
CA LEU A 148 0.20 18.50 -13.46
C LEU A 148 1.62 18.51 -12.90
N ASP A 149 2.03 19.71 -12.50
CA ASP A 149 3.36 20.07 -12.02
C ASP A 149 3.88 19.14 -10.92
N CYS A 150 5.15 18.78 -11.05
CA CYS A 150 5.91 17.92 -10.15
C CYS A 150 5.77 18.36 -8.69
N CYS A 151 5.29 17.46 -7.82
CA CYS A 151 5.51 17.63 -6.39
C CYS A 151 7.02 17.62 -6.09
N PRO A 152 7.52 18.52 -5.23
CA PRO A 152 8.90 18.45 -4.74
C PRO A 152 9.11 17.13 -3.99
N PRO A 153 10.35 16.61 -3.95
CA PRO A 153 10.67 15.41 -3.19
C PRO A 153 10.25 15.61 -1.73
N ASP A 154 9.67 14.57 -1.12
CA ASP A 154 9.38 14.49 0.31
C ASP A 154 10.69 14.66 1.11
N THR A 155 11.17 15.89 1.26
CA THR A 155 12.08 16.27 2.34
C THR A 155 11.21 16.41 3.57
N ALA A 156 11.05 15.30 4.30
CA ALA A 156 10.66 15.34 5.69
C ALA A 156 11.79 16.03 6.48
N THR A 157 11.84 17.36 6.41
CA THR A 157 12.58 18.18 7.35
C THR A 157 11.72 18.29 8.60
N ASP A 158 11.82 17.30 9.49
CA ASP A 158 11.32 17.44 10.84
C ASP A 158 12.49 17.89 11.74
N VAL A 159 12.38 19.13 12.19
CA VAL A 159 13.30 19.76 13.13
C VAL A 159 13.07 19.12 14.50
N LEU A 160 13.94 18.19 14.88
CA LEU A 160 14.09 17.80 16.29
C LEU A 160 15.48 18.22 16.76
N GLN A 161 15.49 19.35 17.47
CA GLN A 161 16.60 19.79 18.29
C GLN A 161 16.90 18.73 19.36
N GLY A 162 18.14 18.25 19.35
CA GLY A 162 18.94 17.94 20.54
C GLY A 162 18.43 16.85 21.49
N GLN A 163 19.01 15.66 21.39
CA GLN A 163 19.79 15.00 22.46
C GLN A 163 20.22 13.60 21.99
N ARG A 164 21.53 13.32 22.05
CA ARG A 164 22.05 11.95 21.86
C ARG A 164 21.74 11.11 23.09
N PRO A 165 21.46 9.82 22.91
CA PRO A 165 21.99 8.82 23.81
C PRO A 165 22.90 7.84 23.05
N THR A 166 24.12 7.73 23.56
CA THR A 166 25.08 6.66 23.34
C THR A 166 24.53 5.34 23.85
N SER A 167 24.43 4.31 23.01
CA SER A 167 24.75 2.91 23.36
C SER A 167 24.70 2.03 22.12
N ILE A 168 25.83 1.39 21.80
CA ILE A 168 25.93 0.32 20.81
C ILE A 168 25.46 -0.96 21.51
N ALA A 169 24.36 -1.55 21.03
CA ALA A 169 23.97 -2.91 21.39
C ALA A 169 24.45 -3.88 20.30
N THR A 170 25.47 -4.67 20.64
CA THR A 170 25.95 -5.81 19.85
C THR A 170 24.93 -6.95 19.93
N PHE A 171 24.43 -7.42 18.78
CA PHE A 171 23.60 -8.63 18.70
C PHE A 171 24.48 -9.90 18.60
N PRO A 172 24.12 -11.02 19.26
CA PRO A 172 24.81 -12.29 19.09
C PRO A 172 24.40 -12.99 17.77
N PRO A 173 25.25 -13.89 17.23
CA PRO A 173 24.99 -14.56 15.95
C PRO A 173 23.91 -15.64 16.07
N VAL A 174 23.07 -15.74 15.03
CA VAL A 174 21.98 -16.72 14.89
C VAL A 174 22.56 -18.05 14.38
N GLU A 175 22.48 -19.10 15.17
CA GLU A 175 22.77 -20.47 14.72
C GLU A 175 21.58 -21.02 13.90
N ARG A 176 21.89 -21.66 12.77
CA ARG A 176 20.91 -22.36 11.91
C ARG A 176 20.74 -23.80 12.41
N PRO A 177 19.51 -24.33 12.51
CA PRO A 177 19.31 -25.75 12.83
C PRO A 177 19.63 -26.63 11.61
N THR A 178 20.27 -27.76 11.89
CA THR A 178 20.50 -28.90 10.98
C THR A 178 19.24 -29.71 10.74
#